data_AF-A0A920UHB1-F1
#
_entry.id   AF-A0A920UHB1-F1
#
_cell.length_a   1.000
_cell.length_b   1.000
_cell.length_c   1.000
_cell.angle_alpha   90.00
_cell.angle_beta   90.00
_cell.angle_gamma   90.00
#
_symmetry.space_group_name_H-M   'P 1'
#
loop_
_entity.id
_entity.type
_entity.pdbx_description
1 polymer ?
#
loop_
_entity_poly.entity_id
_entity_poly.type
_entity_poly.pdbx_seq_one_letter_code
_entity_poly.pdbx_strand_id
1 'polypeptide(L)'
;MRREKRSKKRGKSKNKEFMDAALDAFVRDQSLQKWNEVQGLKAGAEVDQKEAVKSSSEFFEKGSYREIWQRWWQDAVIETAHNNHEHLYAKIENAVRGAVLEERELRKQQPDSLLEDSHEYKEFIARQMNHLLHEAGGDIEEDI
;
A
#
# COMPACT_ATOMS: atom_id res chain seq x y z
N MET A 1 42.08 22.83 23.02
CA MET A 1 40.72 22.69 23.62
C MET A 1 39.84 21.95 22.62
N ARG A 2 39.18 20.86 23.03
CA ARG A 2 38.27 20.03 22.20
C ARG A 2 36.88 20.69 22.07
N ARG A 3 36.19 20.32 20.97
CA ARG A 3 34.71 20.20 20.72
C ARG A 3 34.21 21.10 19.58
N GLU A 4 33.35 20.68 18.65
CA GLU A 4 32.73 19.38 18.33
C GLU A 4 32.07 19.54 16.95
N LYS A 5 32.17 18.51 16.12
CA LYS A 5 31.52 18.40 14.81
C LYS A 5 30.00 18.47 14.95
N ARG A 6 29.35 19.55 14.47
CA ARG A 6 27.89 19.66 14.34
C ARG A 6 27.46 19.65 12.87
N SER A 7 27.47 18.47 12.24
CA SER A 7 26.84 18.26 10.93
C SER A 7 26.54 16.78 10.68
N LYS A 8 25.65 16.18 11.47
CA LYS A 8 25.23 14.77 11.24
C LYS A 8 23.73 14.47 11.42
N LYS A 9 22.87 15.45 11.72
CA LYS A 9 21.43 15.20 11.98
C LYS A 9 20.50 15.34 10.77
N ARG A 10 20.92 16.00 9.69
CA ARG A 10 20.03 16.39 8.57
C ARG A 10 19.75 15.29 7.54
N GLY A 11 20.57 14.23 7.48
CA GLY A 11 20.36 13.10 6.56
C GLY A 11 19.42 12.02 7.08
N LYS A 12 19.36 11.80 8.41
CA LYS A 12 18.52 10.77 9.03
C LYS A 12 17.02 11.11 8.95
N SER A 13 16.66 12.39 8.98
CA SER A 13 15.24 12.81 8.85
C SER A 13 14.73 12.62 7.42
N LYS A 14 15.52 13.01 6.41
CA LYS A 14 15.13 12.88 5.00
C LYS A 14 14.90 11.42 4.57
N ASN A 15 15.76 10.50 5.01
CA ASN A 15 15.54 9.08 4.73
C ASN A 15 14.25 8.57 5.36
N LYS A 16 13.93 8.99 6.59
CA LYS A 16 12.68 8.61 7.23
C LYS A 16 11.47 9.17 6.47
N GLU A 17 11.50 10.44 6.10
CA GLU A 17 10.45 11.10 5.31
C GLU A 17 10.22 10.38 3.97
N PHE A 18 11.28 9.95 3.30
CA PHE A 18 11.17 9.16 2.07
C PHE A 18 10.54 7.79 2.31
N MET A 19 10.97 7.06 3.35
CA MET A 19 10.39 5.74 3.66
C MET A 19 8.91 5.84 4.05
N ASP A 20 8.54 6.88 4.80
CA ASP A 20 7.15 7.13 5.19
C ASP A 20 6.30 7.44 3.94
N ALA A 21 6.80 8.28 3.02
CA ALA A 21 6.12 8.56 1.75
C ALA A 21 6.01 7.33 0.84
N ALA A 22 7.05 6.50 0.76
CA ALA A 22 7.03 5.26 0.00
C ALA A 22 6.01 4.26 0.56
N LEU A 23 5.87 4.20 1.89
CA LEU A 23 4.86 3.37 2.55
C LEU A 23 3.44 3.89 2.27
N ASP A 24 3.22 5.21 2.31
CA ASP A 24 1.92 5.80 1.95
C ASP A 24 1.55 5.54 0.49
N ALA A 25 2.53 5.66 -0.42
CA ALA A 25 2.33 5.36 -1.84
C ALA A 25 2.04 3.86 -2.06
N PHE A 26 2.71 2.97 -1.32
CA PHE A 26 2.44 1.53 -1.35
C PHE A 26 1.00 1.23 -0.89
N VAL A 27 0.56 1.82 0.23
CA VAL A 27 -0.84 1.70 0.70
C VAL A 27 -1.82 2.16 -0.38
N ARG A 28 -1.52 3.26 -1.07
CA ARG A 28 -2.38 3.78 -2.14
C ARG A 28 -2.47 2.83 -3.34
N ASP A 29 -1.33 2.30 -3.80
CA ASP A 29 -1.27 1.33 -4.91
C ASP A 29 -2.07 0.07 -4.56
N GLN A 30 -1.87 -0.49 -3.38
CA GLN A 30 -2.61 -1.65 -2.87
C GLN A 30 -4.12 -1.39 -2.78
N SER A 31 -4.50 -0.20 -2.32
CA SER A 31 -5.91 0.22 -2.25
C SER A 31 -6.54 0.34 -3.63
N LEU A 32 -5.80 0.86 -4.62
CA LEU A 32 -6.27 0.93 -6.02
C LEU A 32 -6.43 -0.46 -6.64
N GLN A 33 -5.50 -1.39 -6.38
CA GLN A 33 -5.62 -2.77 -6.86
C GLN A 33 -6.90 -3.42 -6.31
N LYS A 34 -7.16 -3.31 -5.01
CA LYS A 34 -8.40 -3.83 -4.39
C LYS A 34 -9.66 -3.14 -4.90
N TRP A 35 -9.61 -1.82 -5.09
CA TRP A 35 -10.72 -1.08 -5.70
C TRP A 35 -11.06 -1.62 -7.10
N ASN A 36 -10.03 -1.79 -7.93
CA ASN A 36 -10.21 -2.29 -9.30
C ASN A 36 -10.76 -3.73 -9.32
N GLU A 37 -10.33 -4.58 -8.38
CA GLU A 37 -10.89 -5.93 -8.21
C GLU A 37 -12.39 -5.88 -7.87
N VAL A 38 -12.79 -5.06 -6.88
CA VAL A 38 -14.20 -4.88 -6.50
C VAL A 38 -15.03 -4.34 -7.67
N GLN A 39 -14.53 -3.32 -8.38
CA GLN A 39 -15.22 -2.79 -9.55
C GLN A 39 -15.30 -3.81 -10.69
N GLY A 40 -14.24 -4.59 -10.90
CA GLY A 40 -14.19 -5.66 -11.89
C GLY A 40 -15.23 -6.75 -11.61
N LEU A 41 -15.39 -7.15 -10.34
CA LEU A 41 -16.43 -8.09 -9.91
C LEU A 41 -17.83 -7.52 -10.14
N LYS A 42 -18.06 -6.26 -9.74
CA LYS A 42 -19.34 -5.58 -9.95
C LYS A 42 -19.73 -5.47 -11.43
N ALA A 43 -18.76 -5.17 -12.30
CA ALA A 43 -18.99 -5.01 -13.73
C ALA A 43 -19.08 -6.35 -14.48
N GLY A 44 -18.23 -7.32 -14.13
CA GLY A 44 -18.09 -8.57 -14.87
C GLY A 44 -19.02 -9.69 -14.40
N ALA A 45 -19.37 -9.73 -13.11
CA ALA A 45 -20.28 -10.72 -12.55
C ALA A 45 -21.68 -10.15 -12.28
N GLU A 46 -21.91 -8.87 -12.58
CA GLU A 46 -23.15 -8.13 -12.31
C GLU A 46 -23.65 -8.24 -10.86
N VAL A 47 -22.74 -8.55 -9.92
CA VAL A 47 -23.06 -8.70 -8.51
C VAL A 47 -23.22 -7.33 -7.83
N ASP A 48 -23.99 -7.29 -6.75
CA ASP A 48 -24.12 -6.06 -5.98
C ASP A 48 -22.79 -5.68 -5.30
N GLN A 49 -22.68 -4.42 -4.84
CA GLN A 49 -21.45 -3.93 -4.22
C GLN A 49 -21.06 -4.74 -2.96
N LYS A 50 -22.04 -5.27 -2.23
CA LYS A 50 -21.80 -6.00 -0.98
C LYS A 50 -21.16 -7.35 -1.29
N GLU A 51 -21.68 -8.04 -2.28
CA GLU A 51 -21.18 -9.32 -2.76
C GLU A 51 -19.81 -9.15 -3.43
N ALA A 52 -19.60 -8.10 -4.23
CA ALA A 52 -18.28 -7.79 -4.80
C ALA A 52 -17.20 -7.60 -3.72
N VAL A 53 -17.51 -6.83 -2.66
CA VAL A 53 -16.58 -6.61 -1.54
C VAL A 53 -16.31 -7.89 -0.75
N LYS A 54 -17.32 -8.75 -0.55
CA LYS A 54 -17.13 -10.04 0.12
C LYS A 54 -16.27 -10.99 -0.72
N SER A 55 -16.53 -11.06 -2.01
CA SER A 55 -15.78 -11.92 -2.93
C SER A 55 -14.32 -11.48 -3.09
N SER A 56 -14.00 -10.21 -2.82
CA SER A 56 -12.63 -9.69 -2.83
C SER A 56 -11.91 -9.84 -1.48
N SER A 57 -12.34 -10.71 -0.56
CA SER A 57 -11.72 -10.82 0.78
C SER A 57 -10.69 -11.95 0.92
N GLU A 58 -10.20 -12.54 -0.17
CA GLU A 58 -9.37 -13.75 -0.06
C GLU A 58 -7.89 -13.48 0.29
N PHE A 59 -7.28 -12.42 -0.23
CA PHE A 59 -5.90 -12.00 0.05
C PHE A 59 -4.87 -13.15 -0.02
N PHE A 60 -4.96 -14.00 -1.05
CA PHE A 60 -4.08 -15.16 -1.21
C PHE A 60 -2.59 -14.78 -1.26
N GLU A 61 -2.31 -13.66 -1.92
CA GLU A 61 -0.99 -13.07 -2.14
C GLU A 61 -0.26 -12.68 -0.85
N LYS A 62 -0.98 -12.48 0.26
CA LYS A 62 -0.40 -12.08 1.55
C LYS A 62 0.19 -13.23 2.36
N GLY A 63 0.03 -14.47 1.90
CA GLY A 63 0.63 -15.65 2.54
C GLY A 63 0.26 -15.78 4.02
N SER A 64 1.28 -15.86 4.90
CA SER A 64 1.09 -15.99 6.35
C SER A 64 0.41 -14.78 7.01
N TYR A 65 0.35 -13.64 6.33
CA TYR A 65 -0.29 -12.43 6.84
C TYR A 65 -1.75 -12.31 6.38
N ARG A 66 -2.27 -13.27 5.61
CA ARG A 66 -3.64 -13.23 5.08
C ARG A 66 -4.69 -12.91 6.15
N GLU A 67 -4.61 -13.55 7.32
CA GLU A 67 -5.61 -13.42 8.37
C GLU A 67 -5.78 -11.97 8.86
N ILE A 68 -4.68 -11.21 8.99
CA ILE A 68 -4.76 -9.81 9.41
C ILE A 68 -5.40 -8.94 8.31
N TRP A 69 -5.10 -9.21 7.03
CA TRP A 69 -5.70 -8.49 5.90
C TRP A 69 -7.19 -8.78 5.79
N GLN A 70 -7.58 -10.04 5.95
CA GLN A 70 -8.98 -10.48 5.96
C GLN A 70 -9.75 -9.81 7.09
N ARG A 71 -9.18 -9.77 8.30
CA ARG A 71 -9.80 -9.11 9.46
C ARG A 71 -10.01 -7.62 9.21
N TRP A 72 -8.98 -6.90 8.77
CA TRP A 72 -9.11 -5.48 8.44
C TRP A 72 -10.15 -5.22 7.36
N TRP A 73 -10.21 -6.08 6.33
CA TRP A 73 -11.22 -5.97 5.28
C TRP A 73 -12.64 -6.21 5.78
N GLN A 74 -12.82 -7.21 6.62
CA GLN A 74 -14.08 -7.52 7.27
C GLN A 74 -14.57 -6.33 8.11
N ASP A 75 -13.74 -5.88 9.05
CA ASP A 75 -14.08 -4.85 10.02
C ASP A 75 -14.31 -3.48 9.35
N ALA A 76 -13.41 -3.07 8.46
CA ALA A 76 -13.42 -1.72 7.91
C ALA A 76 -14.21 -1.58 6.61
N VAL A 77 -14.41 -2.66 5.83
CA VAL A 77 -15.13 -2.60 4.54
C VAL A 77 -16.45 -3.34 4.56
N ILE A 78 -16.48 -4.62 4.94
CA ILE A 78 -17.69 -5.45 4.86
C ILE A 78 -18.74 -4.98 5.87
N GLU A 79 -18.36 -4.82 7.14
CA GLU A 79 -19.28 -4.46 8.22
C GLU A 79 -19.77 -3.01 8.10
N THR A 80 -18.94 -2.13 7.54
CA THR A 80 -19.28 -0.72 7.37
C THR A 80 -19.84 -0.40 5.98
N ALA A 81 -19.92 -1.36 5.05
CA ALA A 81 -20.35 -1.14 3.65
C ALA A 81 -21.70 -0.42 3.54
N HIS A 82 -22.56 -0.54 4.56
CA HIS A 82 -23.92 0.02 4.63
C HIS A 82 -23.98 1.43 5.22
N ASN A 83 -22.90 1.94 5.82
CA ASN A 83 -22.86 3.28 6.43
C ASN A 83 -22.57 4.34 5.36
N ASN A 84 -23.56 5.17 5.04
CA ASN A 84 -23.57 6.15 3.94
C ASN A 84 -22.66 7.40 4.11
N HIS A 85 -21.93 7.54 5.21
CA HIS A 85 -21.13 8.74 5.46
C HIS A 85 -19.73 8.71 4.83
N GLU A 86 -19.18 7.52 4.53
CA GLU A 86 -17.86 7.37 3.91
C GLU A 86 -17.94 6.62 2.59
N HIS A 87 -17.25 7.15 1.57
CA HIS A 87 -17.11 6.51 0.27
C HIS A 87 -16.41 5.15 0.40
N LEU A 88 -16.86 4.14 -0.36
CA LEU A 88 -16.30 2.78 -0.34
C LEU A 88 -14.78 2.78 -0.53
N TYR A 89 -14.25 3.61 -1.41
CA TYR A 89 -12.81 3.70 -1.63
C TYR A 89 -12.05 4.12 -0.36
N ALA A 90 -12.59 5.06 0.42
CA ALA A 90 -11.97 5.48 1.68
C ALA A 90 -11.95 4.33 2.71
N LYS A 91 -13.01 3.52 2.75
CA LYS A 91 -13.07 2.32 3.60
C LYS A 91 -12.02 1.28 3.19
N ILE A 92 -11.85 1.05 1.89
CA ILE A 92 -10.81 0.19 1.33
C ILE A 92 -9.43 0.71 1.72
N GLU A 93 -9.17 2.01 1.54
CA GLU A 93 -7.88 2.63 1.88
C GLU A 93 -7.58 2.51 3.38
N ASN A 94 -8.58 2.68 4.24
CA ASN A 94 -8.45 2.50 5.69
C ASN A 94 -8.13 1.04 6.05
N ALA A 95 -8.83 0.07 5.45
CA ALA A 95 -8.59 -1.35 5.68
C ALA A 95 -7.16 -1.75 5.26
N VAL A 96 -6.75 -1.35 4.06
CA VAL A 96 -5.41 -1.64 3.52
C VAL A 96 -4.34 -0.97 4.37
N ARG A 97 -4.52 0.30 4.76
CA ARG A 97 -3.58 1.00 5.64
C ARG A 97 -3.41 0.27 6.97
N GLY A 98 -4.51 -0.14 7.60
CA GLY A 98 -4.48 -0.90 8.85
C GLY A 98 -3.71 -2.21 8.70
N ALA A 99 -4.04 -2.99 7.67
CA ALA A 99 -3.39 -4.27 7.39
C ALA A 99 -1.88 -4.12 7.12
N VAL A 100 -1.48 -3.16 6.29
CA VAL A 100 -0.08 -2.89 5.96
C VAL A 100 0.72 -2.50 7.21
N LEU A 101 0.17 -1.62 8.05
CA LEU A 101 0.86 -1.19 9.26
C LEU A 101 1.01 -2.33 10.27
N GLU A 102 -0.04 -3.13 10.46
CA GLU A 102 0.01 -4.29 11.36
C GLU A 102 0.95 -5.37 10.85
N GLU A 103 0.90 -5.69 9.55
CA GLU A 103 1.84 -6.60 8.90
C GLU A 103 3.28 -6.15 9.12
N ARG A 104 3.55 -4.86 8.89
CA ARG A 104 4.87 -4.27 9.07
C ARG A 104 5.36 -4.39 10.52
N GLU A 105 4.50 -4.19 11.51
CA GLU A 105 4.87 -4.37 12.92
C GLU A 105 5.13 -5.85 13.28
N LEU A 106 4.35 -6.79 12.75
CA LEU A 106 4.59 -8.22 12.95
C LEU A 106 5.90 -8.68 12.31
N ARG A 107 6.17 -8.20 11.09
CA ARG A 107 7.40 -8.48 10.33
C ARG A 107 8.66 -8.03 11.07
N LYS A 108 8.61 -6.88 11.76
CA LYS A 108 9.73 -6.38 12.58
C LYS A 108 10.13 -7.33 13.73
N GLN A 109 9.23 -8.23 14.14
CA GLN A 109 9.50 -9.20 15.20
C GLN A 109 10.26 -10.43 14.69
N GLN A 110 10.35 -10.60 13.37
CA GLN A 110 11.01 -11.73 12.73
C GLN A 110 12.32 -11.26 12.03
N PRO A 111 13.41 -12.03 12.12
CA PRO A 111 14.64 -11.72 11.38
C PRO A 111 14.38 -11.71 9.87
N ASP A 112 14.98 -10.76 9.16
CA ASP A 112 15.00 -10.68 7.68
C ASP A 112 13.61 -10.74 7.01
N SER A 113 12.56 -10.31 7.72
CA SER A 113 11.17 -10.40 7.27
C SER A 113 10.53 -9.04 7.00
N LEU A 114 11.31 -7.95 6.95
CA LEU A 114 10.79 -6.58 6.79
C LEU A 114 9.84 -6.47 5.59
N LEU A 115 8.80 -5.64 5.74
CA LEU A 115 7.83 -5.43 4.67
C LEU A 115 8.51 -4.87 3.42
N GLU A 116 9.45 -3.96 3.63
CA GLU A 116 10.25 -3.33 2.58
C GLU A 116 11.15 -4.33 1.84
N ASP A 117 11.41 -5.48 2.44
CA ASP A 117 12.15 -6.58 1.82
C ASP A 117 11.26 -7.59 1.08
N SER A 118 9.94 -7.50 1.23
CA SER A 118 8.99 -8.35 0.53
C SER A 118 9.06 -8.16 -0.99
N HIS A 119 8.75 -9.24 -1.72
CA HIS A 119 8.72 -9.22 -3.17
C HIS A 119 7.74 -8.16 -3.70
N GLU A 120 6.53 -8.13 -3.16
CA GLU A 120 5.48 -7.18 -3.54
C GLU A 120 5.90 -5.72 -3.36
N TYR A 121 6.51 -5.38 -2.23
CA TYR A 121 6.98 -4.01 -1.99
C TYR A 121 8.11 -3.63 -2.97
N LYS A 122 9.04 -4.55 -3.23
CA LYS A 122 10.14 -4.33 -4.19
C LYS A 122 9.63 -4.16 -5.61
N GLU A 123 8.64 -4.96 -6.03
CA GLU A 123 8.02 -4.81 -7.35
C GLU A 123 7.27 -3.48 -7.48
N PHE A 124 6.56 -3.05 -6.43
CA PHE A 124 5.97 -1.72 -6.40
C PHE A 124 7.01 -0.62 -6.61
N ILE A 125 8.09 -0.62 -5.82
CA ILE A 125 9.17 0.38 -5.97
C ILE A 125 9.78 0.32 -7.37
N ALA A 126 10.04 -0.86 -7.91
CA ALA A 126 10.57 -1.02 -9.26
C ALA A 126 9.62 -0.43 -10.34
N ARG A 127 8.31 -0.67 -10.24
CA ARG A 127 7.31 -0.07 -11.13
C ARG A 127 7.33 1.47 -11.05
N GLN A 128 7.37 2.03 -9.85
CA GLN A 128 7.39 3.49 -9.66
C GLN A 128 8.69 4.11 -10.17
N MET A 129 9.85 3.47 -9.93
CA MET A 129 11.13 3.93 -10.46
C MET A 129 11.18 3.87 -11.98
N ASN A 130 10.66 2.79 -12.59
CA ASN A 130 10.55 2.70 -14.03
C ASN A 130 9.68 3.83 -14.58
N HIS A 131 8.54 4.12 -13.96
CA HIS A 131 7.67 5.21 -14.40
C HIS A 131 8.40 6.58 -14.37
N LEU A 132 9.08 6.91 -13.26
CA LEU A 132 9.85 8.16 -13.15
C LEU A 132 10.99 8.25 -14.15
N LEU A 133 11.68 7.14 -14.43
CA LEU A 133 12.76 7.12 -15.44
C LEU A 133 12.23 7.33 -16.86
N HIS A 134 11.04 6.79 -17.18
CA HIS A 134 10.40 7.03 -18.47
C HIS A 134 9.94 8.48 -18.60
N GLU A 135 9.36 9.07 -17.55
CA GLU A 135 8.98 10.49 -17.56
C GLU A 135 10.20 11.41 -17.72
N ALA A 136 11.28 11.16 -16.96
CA ALA A 136 12.51 11.94 -17.06
C ALA A 136 13.27 11.74 -18.39
N GLY A 137 13.08 10.59 -19.05
CA GLY A 137 13.63 10.30 -20.37
C GLY A 137 12.80 10.86 -21.52
N GLY A 138 11.48 10.98 -21.36
CA GLY A 138 10.57 11.57 -22.34
C GLY A 138 10.78 13.08 -22.55
N ASP A 139 11.24 13.80 -21.51
CA ASP A 139 11.64 15.22 -21.61
C ASP A 139 12.89 15.45 -22.49
N ILE A 140 13.58 14.40 -22.95
CA ILE A 140 14.79 14.51 -23.79
C ILE A 140 14.46 14.26 -25.28
N GLU A 141 13.28 13.74 -25.63
CA GLU A 141 12.91 13.35 -27.01
C GLU A 141 12.03 14.35 -27.78
N GLU A 142 11.75 15.55 -27.24
CA GLU A 142 10.91 16.58 -27.92
C GLU A 142 11.67 17.74 -28.59
N ASP A 143 13.00 17.69 -28.72
CA ASP A 143 13.81 18.75 -29.38
C ASP A 143 14.88 18.20 -30.35
N ILE A 144 14.50 17.38 -31.35
CA ILE A 144 15.36 17.05 -32.50
C ILE A 144 14.60 17.16 -33.82
#